data_AF-A0A2T7U6R1-F1
#
_entry.id   AF-A0A2T7U6R1-F1
#
_cell.length_a   1.000
_cell.length_b   1.000
_cell.length_c   1.000
_cell.angle_alpha   90.00
_cell.angle_beta   90.00
_cell.angle_gamma   90.00
#
_symmetry.space_group_name_H-M   'P 1'
#
loop_
_entity.id
_entity.type
_entity.pdbx_description
1 polymer ?
#
loop_
_entity_poly.entity_id
_entity_poly.type
_entity_poly.pdbx_seq_one_letter_code
_entity_poly.pdbx_strand_id
1 'polypeptide(L)'
;MHTSPQTTRPETSRAFTIILERLYAMARQTAPSLGDPSDLEATLTALPSENRSQVMLVLESVESRAQARADAELAEAARMVRYAANRVWVHGGYGNLRDARPEAGVQAA
;
A
#
# COMPACT_ATOMS: atom_id res chain seq x y z
N MET A 1 2.42 19.31 36.46
CA MET A 1 2.99 18.15 35.73
C MET A 1 2.58 18.29 34.27
N HIS A 2 3.53 18.45 33.36
CA HIS A 2 3.26 18.55 31.92
C HIS A 2 2.91 17.15 31.39
N THR A 3 1.69 16.96 30.90
CA THR A 3 1.34 15.78 30.09
C THR A 3 1.86 16.05 28.68
N SER A 4 3.06 15.56 28.38
CA SER A 4 3.55 15.51 27.00
C SER A 4 2.53 14.78 26.14
N PRO A 5 2.09 15.32 25.00
CA PRO A 5 1.29 14.55 24.06
C PRO A 5 2.13 13.35 23.63
N GLN A 6 1.69 12.15 23.98
CA GLN A 6 2.24 10.93 23.43
C GLN A 6 2.02 11.02 21.92
N THR A 7 3.05 11.40 21.18
CA THR A 7 3.11 11.23 19.73
C THR A 7 3.21 9.73 19.51
N THR A 8 2.08 9.03 19.62
CA THR A 8 1.96 7.63 19.25
C THR A 8 2.45 7.53 17.82
N ARG A 9 3.52 6.76 17.61
CA ARG A 9 4.06 6.56 16.28
C ARG A 9 2.91 6.06 15.40
N PRO A 10 2.69 6.66 14.23
CA PRO A 10 1.54 6.32 13.42
C PRO A 10 1.56 4.87 12.91
N GLU A 11 2.72 4.19 12.90
CA GLU A 11 2.80 2.75 12.62
C GLU A 11 2.20 1.87 13.74
N THR A 12 2.05 2.42 14.95
CA THR A 12 1.40 1.78 16.11
C THR A 12 -0.05 2.25 16.30
N SER A 13 -0.56 3.07 15.39
CA SER A 13 -1.94 3.56 15.44
C SER A 13 -2.94 2.44 15.12
N ARG A 14 -4.09 2.48 15.81
CA ARG A 14 -5.21 1.58 15.54
C ARG A 14 -5.77 1.78 14.13
N ALA A 15 -5.82 3.03 13.65
CA ALA A 15 -6.25 3.34 12.30
C ALA A 15 -5.34 2.70 11.25
N PHE A 16 -4.02 2.71 11.47
CA PHE A 16 -3.05 2.05 10.60
C PHE A 16 -3.29 0.54 10.54
N THR A 17 -3.42 -0.12 11.70
CA THR A 17 -3.72 -1.56 11.76
C THR A 17 -5.00 -1.92 11.01
N ILE A 18 -6.09 -1.15 11.18
CA ILE A 18 -7.36 -1.41 10.48
C ILE A 18 -7.20 -1.30 8.96
N ILE A 19 -6.47 -0.30 8.47
CA ILE A 19 -6.20 -0.15 7.04
C ILE A 19 -5.39 -1.32 6.53
N LEU A 20 -4.32 -1.72 7.24
CA LEU A 20 -3.46 -2.84 6.87
C LEU A 20 -4.22 -4.16 6.85
N GLU A 21 -5.02 -4.46 7.87
CA GLU A 21 -5.84 -5.68 7.92
C GLU A 21 -6.81 -5.78 6.74
N ARG A 22 -7.40 -4.65 6.33
CA ARG A 22 -8.28 -4.60 5.14
C ARG A 22 -7.52 -4.84 3.84
N LEU A 23 -6.34 -4.24 3.70
CA LEU A 23 -5.48 -4.48 2.54
C LEU A 23 -5.00 -5.94 2.50
N TYR A 24 -4.59 -6.50 3.64
CA TYR A 24 -4.16 -7.89 3.77
C TYR A 24 -5.28 -8.86 3.40
N ALA A 25 -6.50 -8.62 3.88
CA ALA A 25 -7.66 -9.44 3.52
C ALA A 25 -7.96 -9.39 2.02
N MET A 26 -7.72 -8.27 1.33
CA MET A 26 -7.83 -8.19 -0.13
C MET A 26 -6.68 -8.92 -0.82
N ALA A 27 -5.44 -8.70 -0.39
CA ALA A 27 -4.26 -9.34 -0.97
C ALA A 27 -4.29 -10.86 -0.81
N ARG A 28 -4.82 -11.37 0.31
CA ARG A 28 -4.93 -12.81 0.57
C ARG A 28 -5.96 -13.52 -0.31
N GLN A 29 -6.95 -12.80 -0.85
CA GLN A 29 -7.90 -13.36 -1.82
C GLN A 29 -7.21 -13.73 -3.13
N THR A 30 -6.17 -12.99 -3.52
CA THR A 30 -5.38 -13.22 -4.73
C THR A 30 -4.10 -14.01 -4.48
N ALA A 31 -3.52 -13.89 -3.28
CA ALA A 31 -2.31 -14.58 -2.85
C ALA A 31 -2.54 -15.29 -1.51
N PRO A 32 -3.10 -16.51 -1.51
CA PRO A 32 -3.43 -17.23 -0.27
C PRO A 32 -2.21 -17.62 0.57
N SER A 33 -1.02 -17.65 -0.03
CA SER A 33 0.28 -17.91 0.60
C SER A 33 0.98 -16.63 1.09
N LEU A 34 0.25 -15.50 1.18
CA LEU A 34 0.80 -14.26 1.74
C LEU A 34 1.26 -14.49 3.18
N GLY A 35 2.46 -13.98 3.49
CA GLY A 35 3.15 -14.22 4.76
C GLY A 35 2.57 -13.42 5.92
N ASP A 36 3.40 -12.59 6.55
CA ASP A 36 2.99 -11.88 7.76
C ASP A 36 1.95 -10.78 7.47
N PRO A 37 0.84 -10.70 8.24
CA PRO A 37 -0.19 -9.69 8.06
C PRO A 37 0.25 -8.27 8.46
N SER A 38 1.37 -8.15 9.19
CA SER A 38 1.95 -6.87 9.59
C SER A 38 2.87 -6.29 8.49
N ASP A 39 3.21 -7.08 7.48
CA ASP A 39 4.08 -6.65 6.39
C ASP A 39 3.29 -5.87 5.34
N LEU A 40 3.31 -4.55 5.49
CA LEU A 40 2.64 -3.62 4.59
C LEU A 40 3.19 -3.73 3.15
N GLU A 41 4.50 -3.86 2.96
CA GLU A 41 5.09 -3.87 1.61
C GLU A 41 4.78 -5.18 0.88
N ALA A 42 4.85 -6.32 1.57
CA ALA A 42 4.42 -7.61 1.02
C ALA A 42 2.93 -7.59 0.67
N THR A 43 2.09 -7.05 1.55
CA THR A 43 0.66 -6.89 1.32
C THR A 43 0.36 -6.04 0.09
N LEU A 44 1.01 -4.87 -0.03
CA LEU A 44 0.84 -3.98 -1.17
C LEU A 44 1.35 -4.60 -2.47
N THR A 45 2.45 -5.34 -2.43
CA THR A 45 3.01 -6.04 -3.59
C THR A 45 2.06 -7.12 -4.11
N ALA A 46 1.43 -7.86 -3.20
CA ALA A 46 0.49 -8.93 -3.52
C ALA A 46 -0.87 -8.44 -4.04
N LEU A 47 -1.19 -7.15 -3.91
CA LEU A 47 -2.42 -6.58 -4.48
C LEU A 47 -2.37 -6.58 -6.02
N PRO A 48 -3.44 -7.05 -6.67
CA PRO A 48 -3.51 -7.10 -8.12
C PRO A 48 -3.54 -5.69 -8.70
N SER A 49 -2.93 -5.52 -9.88
CA SER A 49 -2.76 -4.21 -10.52
C SER A 49 -4.08 -3.49 -10.80
N GLU A 50 -5.14 -4.24 -11.11
CA GLU A 50 -6.51 -3.73 -11.31
C GLU A 50 -7.07 -3.01 -10.08
N ASN A 51 -6.71 -3.47 -8.87
CA ASN A 51 -7.20 -2.89 -7.61
C ASN A 51 -6.34 -1.71 -7.13
N ARG A 52 -5.14 -1.51 -7.70
CA ARG A 52 -4.21 -0.46 -7.23
C ARG A 52 -4.80 0.94 -7.35
N SER A 53 -5.41 1.25 -8.50
CA SER A 53 -6.07 2.55 -8.72
C SER A 53 -7.23 2.77 -7.74
N GLN A 54 -8.05 1.74 -7.51
CA GLN A 54 -9.15 1.81 -6.55
C GLN A 54 -8.64 2.02 -5.13
N VAL A 55 -7.58 1.32 -4.71
CA VAL A 55 -6.98 1.46 -3.39
C VAL A 55 -6.41 2.88 -3.19
N MET A 56 -5.74 3.46 -4.19
CA MET A 56 -5.27 4.85 -4.12
C MET A 56 -6.43 5.83 -3.88
N LEU A 57 -7.51 5.69 -4.65
CA LEU A 57 -8.70 6.54 -4.52
C LEU A 57 -9.37 6.40 -3.15
N VAL A 58 -9.46 5.17 -2.63
CA VAL A 58 -10.03 4.92 -1.30
C VAL A 58 -9.16 5.56 -0.22
N LEU A 59 -7.84 5.40 -0.28
CA LEU A 59 -6.93 5.99 0.70
C LEU A 59 -6.97 7.52 0.68
N GLU A 60 -7.03 8.12 -0.51
CA GLU A 60 -7.21 9.57 -0.66
C GLU A 60 -8.55 10.05 -0.10
N SER A 61 -9.64 9.32 -0.37
CA SER A 61 -10.96 9.63 0.20
C SER A 61 -11.01 9.47 1.72
N VAL A 62 -10.31 8.48 2.28
CA VAL A 62 -10.19 8.29 3.73
C VAL A 62 -9.39 9.43 4.35
N GLU A 63 -8.25 9.79 3.77
CA GLU A 63 -7.43 10.91 4.22
C GLU A 63 -8.21 12.23 4.22
N SER A 64 -8.90 12.56 3.12
CA SER A 64 -9.69 13.78 2.99
C SER A 64 -10.82 13.85 4.04
N ARG A 65 -11.55 12.75 4.24
CA ARG A 65 -12.62 12.67 5.24
C ARG A 65 -12.09 12.74 6.67
N ALA A 66 -10.94 12.14 6.94
CA ALA A 66 -10.31 12.19 8.25
C ALA A 66 -9.86 13.62 8.58
N GLN A 67 -9.24 14.32 7.63
CA GLN A 67 -8.89 15.73 7.77
C GLN A 67 -10.12 16.61 8.04
N ALA A 68 -11.22 16.42 7.28
CA ALA A 68 -12.46 17.16 7.48
C ALA A 68 -13.11 16.92 8.86
N ARG A 69 -12.82 15.77 9.48
CA ARG A 69 -13.29 15.41 10.83
C ARG A 69 -12.30 15.74 11.94
N ALA A 70 -11.16 16.35 11.62
CA ALA A 70 -10.03 16.55 12.52
C ALA A 70 -9.51 15.24 13.16
N ASP A 71 -9.66 14.12 12.46
CA ASP A 71 -9.10 12.82 12.83
C ASP A 71 -7.67 12.71 12.27
N ALA A 72 -6.73 13.29 13.00
CA ALA A 72 -5.33 13.35 12.59
C ALA A 72 -4.69 11.95 12.48
N GLU A 73 -5.10 11.02 13.35
CA GLU A 73 -4.58 9.66 13.36
C GLU A 73 -4.95 8.91 12.08
N LEU A 74 -6.24 8.94 11.69
CA LEU A 74 -6.70 8.28 10.48
C LEU A 74 -6.16 8.96 9.21
N ALA A 75 -6.05 10.29 9.21
CA ALA A 75 -5.49 11.04 8.09
C ALA A 75 -4.02 10.67 7.86
N GLU A 76 -3.22 10.59 8.93
CA GLU A 76 -1.81 10.24 8.86
C GLU A 76 -1.62 8.77 8.44
N ALA A 77 -2.39 7.85 9.01
CA ALA A 77 -2.36 6.43 8.64
C ALA A 77 -2.67 6.22 7.15
N ALA A 78 -3.74 6.84 6.64
CA ALA A 78 -4.11 6.74 5.22
C ALA A 78 -3.02 7.32 4.31
N ARG A 79 -2.44 8.47 4.69
CA ARG A 79 -1.34 9.10 3.96
C ARG A 79 -0.09 8.22 3.90
N MET A 80 0.32 7.62 5.01
CA MET A 80 1.49 6.73 5.06
C MET A 80 1.30 5.50 4.18
N VAL A 81 0.14 4.85 4.27
CA VAL A 81 -0.18 3.67 3.47
C VAL A 81 -0.21 4.04 1.98
N ARG A 82 -0.80 5.19 1.62
CA ARG A 82 -0.82 5.70 0.23
C ARG A 82 0.58 5.97 -0.29
N TYR A 83 1.45 6.55 0.54
CA TYR A 83 2.84 6.81 0.18
C TYR A 83 3.62 5.50 -0.03
N ALA A 84 3.48 4.53 0.87
CA ALA A 84 4.08 3.21 0.73
C ALA A 84 3.58 2.49 -0.53
N ALA A 85 2.28 2.52 -0.80
CA ALA A 85 1.65 1.95 -1.98
C ALA A 85 2.21 2.56 -3.27
N ASN A 86 2.29 3.89 -3.34
CA ASN A 86 2.88 4.58 -4.48
C ASN A 86 4.35 4.18 -4.66
N ARG A 87 5.15 4.12 -3.59
CA ARG A 87 6.55 3.69 -3.66
C ARG A 87 6.67 2.26 -4.21
N VAL A 88 5.96 1.30 -3.61
CA VAL A 88 6.00 -0.11 -4.00
C VAL A 88 5.55 -0.32 -5.45
N TRP A 89 4.47 0.32 -5.86
CA TRP A 89 3.91 0.10 -7.20
C TRP A 89 4.65 0.84 -8.31
N VAL A 90 5.19 2.03 -8.04
CA VAL A 90 6.06 2.74 -8.99
C VAL A 90 7.36 1.96 -9.20
N HIS A 91 7.96 1.42 -8.14
CA HIS A 91 9.20 0.63 -8.26
C HIS A 91 8.96 -0.77 -8.81
N GLY A 92 7.83 -1.41 -8.48
CA GLY A 92 7.41 -2.68 -9.05
C GLY A 92 7.07 -2.61 -10.55
N GLY A 93 6.69 -1.43 -11.05
CA GLY A 93 6.43 -1.18 -12.47
C GLY A 93 7.68 -1.21 -13.37
N TYR A 94 8.88 -1.02 -12.82
CA TYR A 94 10.13 -1.08 -13.58
C TYR A 94 10.69 -2.50 -13.74
N GLY A 95 10.22 -3.48 -12.97
CA GLY A 95 10.67 -4.87 -13.06
C GLY A 95 10.19 -5.61 -14.30
N ASN A 96 9.00 -5.25 -14.82
CA ASN A 96 8.38 -5.94 -15.97
C ASN A 96 8.75 -5.38 -17.35
N LEU A 97 9.55 -4.31 -17.42
CA LEU A 97 10.01 -3.75 -18.71
C LEU A 97 11.38 -4.28 -19.14
N ARG A 98 12.10 -5.03 -18.29
CA ARG A 98 13.38 -5.66 -18.66
C ARG A 98 13.27 -7.12 -19.10
N ASP A 99 12.15 -7.78 -18.85
CA ASP A 99 11.91 -9.16 -19.32
C ASP A 99 11.28 -9.22 -20.72
N ALA A 100 10.74 -8.10 -21.21
CA ALA A 100 10.33 -7.94 -22.60
C ALA A 100 11.48 -7.42 -23.47
N ARG A 101 12.63 -8.11 -23.45
CA ARG A 101 13.58 -8.00 -24.57
C ARG A 101 13.09 -8.96 -25.65
N PRO A 102 12.55 -8.51 -26.78
CA PRO A 102 12.39 -9.39 -27.92
C PRO A 102 13.79 -9.81 -28.34
N GLU A 103 14.11 -11.09 -28.18
CA GLU A 103 15.29 -11.68 -28.82
C GLU A 103 15.09 -11.59 -30.33
N ALA A 104 15.57 -10.49 -30.90
CA ALA A 104 15.89 -10.41 -32.31
C ALA A 104 17.11 -11.31 -32.58
N GLY A 105 16.89 -12.37 -33.37
CA GLY A 105 17.91 -13.26 -33.94
C GLY A 105 17.58 -14.73 -33.65
N VAL A 106 17.36 -15.63 -34.59
CA VAL A 106 17.85 -15.74 -35.98
C VAL A 106 16.82 -16.56 -36.78
N GLN A 107 16.26 -15.95 -37.82
CA GLN A 107 15.75 -16.65 -39.00
C GLN A 107 16.55 -16.10 -40.17
N ALA A 108 17.60 -16.82 -40.59
CA ALA A 108 18.20 -16.63 -41.90
C ALA A 108 19.09 -17.84 -42.24
N ALA A 109 18.67 -18.51 -43.32
CA ALA A 109 19.39 -19.45 -44.19
C ALA A 109 19.74 -20.84 -43.63
#